data_AF-A0A4U7FBW4-F1
#
_entry.id   AF-A0A4U7FBW4-F1
#
_cell.length_a   1.000
_cell.length_b   1.000
_cell.length_c   1.000
_cell.angle_alpha   90.00
_cell.angle_beta   90.00
_cell.angle_gamma   90.00
#
_symmetry.space_group_name_H-M   'P 1'
#
loop_
_entity.id
_entity.type
_entity.pdbx_description
1 polymer ?
#
loop_
_entity_poly.entity_id
_entity_poly.type
_entity_poly.pdbx_seq_one_letter_code
_entity_poly.pdbx_strand_id
1 'polypeptide(L)'
;MASEHTETAVDPDVLIERLPTAPGRWERSDESGGIVEYRLPSDVSPCTAAKLAVRPEILSDAAVRLTRKRGCTDAGSDRFDSIDTAVRTVERELQRVRRTVEESAGASNS
;
A
#
# COMPACT_ATOMS: atom_id res chain seq x y z
N MET A 1 27.78 0.27 -23.69
CA MET A 1 26.36 0.63 -23.54
C MET A 1 26.02 0.45 -22.07
N ALA A 2 26.12 1.53 -21.29
CA ALA A 2 25.69 1.53 -19.91
C ALA A 2 24.18 1.68 -19.92
N SER A 3 23.47 0.75 -19.30
CA SER A 3 22.04 0.90 -19.03
C SER A 3 21.85 2.19 -18.25
N GLU A 4 21.14 3.14 -18.84
CA GLU A 4 20.72 4.36 -18.17
C GLU A 4 19.78 3.95 -17.05
N HIS A 5 20.33 3.79 -15.84
CA HIS A 5 19.55 3.66 -14.63
C HIS A 5 18.74 4.96 -14.53
N THR A 6 17.43 4.87 -14.65
CA THR A 6 16.52 6.00 -14.42
C THR A 6 16.84 6.59 -13.04
N GLU A 7 17.56 7.71 -13.00
CA GLU A 7 18.18 8.33 -11.81
C GLU A 7 17.16 8.93 -10.82
N THR A 8 15.87 8.66 -11.00
CA THR A 8 14.75 9.24 -10.24
C THR A 8 13.96 8.24 -9.40
N ALA A 9 14.12 6.92 -9.61
CA ALA A 9 13.42 5.93 -8.80
C ALA A 9 14.10 5.76 -7.43
N VAL A 10 13.32 5.77 -6.35
CA VAL A 10 13.86 5.53 -5.00
C VAL A 10 14.43 4.12 -4.86
N ASP A 11 15.45 3.98 -4.03
CA ASP A 11 15.99 2.69 -3.62
C ASP A 11 14.88 1.81 -3.01
N PRO A 12 14.60 0.63 -3.61
CA PRO A 12 13.60 -0.31 -3.11
C PRO A 12 13.80 -0.71 -1.65
N ASP A 13 15.04 -0.95 -1.23
CA ASP A 13 15.33 -1.47 0.12
C ASP A 13 15.06 -0.39 1.16
N VAL A 14 15.43 0.86 0.86
CA VAL A 14 15.11 2.02 1.70
C VAL A 14 13.59 2.20 1.82
N LEU A 15 12.83 2.01 0.74
CA LEU A 15 11.37 2.10 0.81
C LEU A 15 10.79 0.98 1.70
N ILE A 16 11.24 -0.27 1.54
CA ILE A 16 10.81 -1.43 2.33
C ILE A 16 11.07 -1.23 3.83
N GLU A 17 12.25 -0.73 4.18
CA GLU A 17 12.66 -0.49 5.57
C GLU A 17 11.83 0.61 6.24
N ARG A 18 11.46 1.65 5.48
CA ARG A 18 10.76 2.83 6.01
C ARG A 18 9.24 2.64 6.12
N LEU A 19 8.69 1.68 5.39
CA LEU A 19 7.25 1.40 5.41
C LEU A 19 6.82 0.73 6.72
N PRO A 20 5.62 1.05 7.24
CA PRO A 20 5.20 0.57 8.55
C PRO A 20 5.02 -0.95 8.57
N THR A 21 5.05 -1.54 9.76
CA THR A 21 4.57 -2.91 9.95
C THR A 21 3.05 -2.97 9.76
N ALA A 22 2.52 -4.16 9.49
CA ALA A 22 1.09 -4.34 9.27
C ALA A 22 0.32 -4.22 10.60
N PRO A 23 -0.67 -3.32 10.73
CA PRO A 23 -1.43 -3.18 11.97
C PRO A 23 -2.60 -4.18 12.04
N GLY A 24 -2.79 -4.82 13.19
CA GLY A 24 -3.97 -5.66 13.43
C GLY A 24 -4.04 -6.86 12.47
N ARG A 25 -5.17 -7.02 11.76
CA ARG A 25 -5.38 -8.11 10.78
C ARG A 25 -4.76 -7.85 9.40
N TRP A 26 -4.13 -6.70 9.19
CA TRP A 26 -3.39 -6.49 7.96
C TRP A 26 -2.24 -7.47 7.89
N GLU A 27 -2.06 -8.08 6.73
CA GLU A 27 -0.91 -8.89 6.38
C GLU A 27 0.00 -8.04 5.48
N ARG A 28 1.30 -8.02 5.77
CA ARG A 28 2.30 -7.38 4.92
C ARG A 28 3.14 -8.44 4.23
N SER A 29 3.33 -8.29 2.92
CA SER A 29 4.31 -9.05 2.14
C SER A 29 5.20 -8.11 1.34
N ASP A 30 6.47 -8.50 1.22
CA ASP A 30 7.44 -7.82 0.36
C ASP A 30 7.62 -8.70 -0.88
N GLU A 31 7.11 -8.22 -2.01
CA GLU A 31 7.14 -8.91 -3.29
C GLU A 31 8.39 -8.48 -4.09
N SER A 32 8.77 -9.28 -5.10
CA SER A 32 9.94 -8.98 -5.93
C SER A 32 9.84 -7.61 -6.61
N GLY A 33 10.97 -6.90 -6.67
CA GLY A 33 11.07 -5.59 -7.32
C GLY A 33 10.66 -4.40 -6.44
N GLY A 34 10.69 -4.53 -5.12
CA GLY A 34 10.45 -3.40 -4.21
C GLY A 34 8.98 -3.09 -3.95
N ILE A 35 8.08 -4.04 -4.24
CA ILE A 35 6.65 -3.84 -4.05
C ILE A 35 6.28 -4.36 -2.67
N VAL A 36 5.82 -3.47 -1.80
CA VAL A 36 5.28 -3.83 -0.49
C VAL A 36 3.76 -3.86 -0.59
N GLU A 37 3.16 -4.99 -0.25
CA GLU A 37 1.72 -5.16 -0.25
C GLU A 37 1.19 -5.32 1.16
N TYR A 38 0.13 -4.57 1.46
CA TYR A 38 -0.71 -4.79 2.63
C TYR A 38 -2.04 -5.35 2.17
N ARG A 39 -2.45 -6.48 2.74
CA ARG A 39 -3.72 -7.15 2.44
C ARG A 39 -4.54 -7.28 3.72
N LEU A 40 -5.81 -6.89 3.67
CA LEU A 40 -6.76 -7.10 4.76
C LEU A 40 -7.73 -8.22 4.35
N PRO A 41 -7.70 -9.40 4.97
CA PRO A 41 -8.57 -10.50 4.58
C PRO A 41 -10.05 -10.13 4.73
N SER A 42 -10.90 -10.78 3.92
CA SER A 42 -12.35 -10.69 4.04
C SER A 42 -12.90 -12.05 4.41
N ASP A 43 -13.78 -12.09 5.42
CA ASP A 43 -14.46 -13.31 5.84
C ASP A 43 -15.75 -13.57 5.01
N VAL A 44 -16.17 -12.61 4.17
CA VAL A 44 -17.47 -12.61 3.47
C VAL A 44 -17.37 -12.52 1.95
N SER A 45 -16.17 -12.32 1.43
CA SER A 45 -15.95 -12.16 -0.02
C SER A 45 -14.67 -12.91 -0.43
N PRO A 46 -14.65 -13.49 -1.65
CA PRO A 46 -13.44 -14.12 -2.17
C PRO A 46 -12.30 -13.12 -2.45
N CYS A 47 -12.62 -11.83 -2.56
CA CYS A 47 -11.65 -10.74 -2.63
C CYS A 47 -11.27 -10.26 -1.22
N THR A 48 -10.03 -9.79 -1.07
CA THR A 48 -9.55 -9.05 0.12
C THR A 48 -10.47 -7.88 0.45
N ALA A 49 -10.72 -7.62 1.73
CA ALA A 49 -11.51 -6.47 2.16
C ALA A 49 -10.87 -5.17 1.67
N ALA A 50 -9.54 -5.08 1.74
CA ALA A 50 -8.76 -4.00 1.15
C ALA A 50 -7.31 -4.43 0.87
N LYS A 51 -6.71 -3.79 -0.13
CA LYS A 51 -5.28 -3.93 -0.41
C LYS A 51 -4.64 -2.57 -0.66
N LEU A 52 -3.44 -2.37 -0.14
CA LEU A 52 -2.53 -1.29 -0.52
C LEU A 52 -1.29 -1.93 -1.16
N ALA A 53 -0.86 -1.43 -2.32
CA ALA A 53 0.43 -1.81 -2.88
C ALA A 53 1.27 -0.55 -3.11
N VAL A 54 2.45 -0.55 -2.50
CA VAL A 54 3.42 0.56 -2.46
C VAL A 54 4.66 0.12 -3.21
N ARG A 55 5.17 0.95 -4.10
CA ARG A 55 6.37 0.64 -4.90
C ARG A 55 7.14 1.89 -5.30
N PRO A 56 8.43 1.79 -5.62
CA PRO A 56 9.13 2.84 -6.33
C PRO A 56 8.37 3.18 -7.63
N GLU A 57 8.26 4.47 -7.92
CA GLU A 57 7.73 4.92 -9.21
C GLU A 57 8.90 5.03 -10.19
N ILE A 58 8.74 4.39 -11.35
CA ILE A 58 9.81 4.23 -12.36
C ILE A 58 9.41 4.85 -13.70
N LEU A 59 8.16 5.30 -13.84
CA LEU A 59 7.59 5.80 -15.08
C LEU A 59 7.31 7.32 -15.04
N SER A 60 7.68 7.99 -13.95
CA SER A 60 7.51 9.44 -13.79
C SER A 60 8.54 10.00 -12.82
N ASP A 61 8.57 11.32 -12.67
CA ASP A 61 9.49 12.02 -11.74
C ASP A 61 9.12 11.86 -10.24
N ALA A 62 7.97 11.25 -9.95
CA ALA A 62 7.60 10.93 -8.58
C ALA A 62 8.46 9.78 -8.02
N ALA A 63 8.65 9.78 -6.70
CA ALA A 63 9.46 8.80 -5.98
C ALA A 63 8.72 7.47 -5.74
N VAL A 64 7.46 7.56 -5.28
CA VAL A 64 6.69 6.39 -4.81
C VAL A 64 5.29 6.40 -5.40
N ARG A 65 4.79 5.23 -5.78
CA ARG A 65 3.40 5.02 -6.16
C ARG A 65 2.67 4.17 -5.12
N LEU A 66 1.47 4.59 -4.75
CA LEU A 66 0.53 3.83 -3.94
C LEU A 66 -0.70 3.50 -4.78
N THR A 67 -1.09 2.23 -4.81
CA THR A 67 -2.35 1.77 -5.41
C THR A 67 -3.23 1.13 -4.35
N ARG A 68 -4.55 1.30 -4.50
CA ARG A 68 -5.53 0.85 -3.51
C ARG A 68 -6.58 -0.03 -4.17
N LYS A 69 -7.01 -1.06 -3.47
CA LYS A 69 -8.20 -1.85 -3.80
C LYS A 69 -9.11 -1.96 -2.58
N ARG A 70 -10.41 -2.06 -2.84
CA ARG A 70 -11.45 -2.35 -1.84
C ARG A 70 -12.37 -3.43 -2.39
N GLY A 71 -12.47 -4.55 -1.68
CA GLY A 71 -13.09 -5.74 -2.25
C GLY A 71 -12.46 -6.09 -3.59
N CYS A 72 -13.30 -6.33 -4.59
CA CYS A 72 -12.87 -6.67 -5.95
C CYS A 72 -12.58 -5.45 -6.84
N THR A 73 -12.64 -4.23 -6.32
CA THR A 73 -12.59 -3.00 -7.14
C THR A 73 -11.35 -2.15 -6.86
N ASP A 74 -10.84 -1.49 -7.90
CA ASP A 74 -9.80 -0.48 -7.76
C ASP A 74 -10.33 0.75 -7.02
N ALA A 75 -9.57 1.22 -6.03
CA ALA A 75 -9.92 2.32 -5.14
C ALA A 75 -8.97 3.52 -5.31
N GLY A 76 -8.36 3.65 -6.50
CA GLY A 76 -7.50 4.76 -6.88
C GLY A 76 -6.02 4.54 -6.62
N SER A 77 -5.22 5.52 -7.06
CA SER A 77 -3.76 5.52 -6.91
C SER A 77 -3.22 6.92 -6.75
N ASP A 78 -2.20 7.07 -5.91
CA ASP A 78 -1.47 8.32 -5.72
C ASP A 78 0.01 8.13 -6.08
N ARG A 79 0.66 9.25 -6.38
CA ARG A 79 2.11 9.36 -6.54
C ARG A 79 2.64 10.39 -5.55
N PHE A 80 3.83 10.15 -5.03
CA PHE A 80 4.48 11.00 -4.05
C PHE A 80 5.90 11.29 -4.45
N ASP A 81 6.34 12.54 -4.28
CA ASP A 81 7.70 12.97 -4.57
C ASP A 81 8.68 12.63 -3.44
N SER A 82 8.20 12.04 -2.33
CA SER A 82 9.04 11.64 -1.19
C SER A 82 8.55 10.37 -0.51
N ILE A 83 9.50 9.55 -0.04
CA ILE A 83 9.23 8.36 0.78
C ILE A 83 8.49 8.75 2.05
N ASP A 84 8.89 9.83 2.73
CA ASP A 84 8.27 10.25 4.00
C ASP A 84 6.78 10.56 3.85
N THR A 85 6.37 11.21 2.76
CA THR A 85 4.96 11.52 2.50
C THR A 85 4.17 10.26 2.14
N ALA A 86 4.78 9.34 1.41
CA ALA A 86 4.20 8.04 1.12
C ALA A 86 3.98 7.24 2.40
N VAL A 87 5.00 7.10 3.27
CA VAL A 87 4.93 6.35 4.53
C VAL A 87 3.81 6.87 5.43
N ARG A 88 3.76 8.19 5.70
CA ARG A 88 2.70 8.81 6.51
C ARG A 88 1.30 8.57 5.93
N THR A 89 1.20 8.53 4.60
CA THR A 89 -0.07 8.27 3.92
C THR A 89 -0.48 6.80 4.02
N VAL A 90 0.47 5.87 3.87
CA VAL A 90 0.23 4.43 4.05
C VAL A 90 -0.23 4.15 5.47
N GLU A 91 0.46 4.66 6.49
CA GLU A 91 0.06 4.51 7.89
C GLU A 91 -1.38 4.99 8.14
N ARG A 92 -1.72 6.20 7.65
CA ARG A 92 -3.06 6.76 7.79
C ARG A 92 -4.11 5.91 7.10
N GLU A 93 -3.85 5.42 5.89
CA GLU A 93 -4.80 4.58 5.15
C GLU A 93 -5.02 3.22 5.83
N LEU A 94 -3.95 2.57 6.29
CA LEU A 94 -4.05 1.30 7.02
C LEU A 94 -4.96 1.44 8.26
N GLN A 95 -4.76 2.50 9.03
CA GLN A 95 -5.56 2.80 10.23
C GLN A 95 -7.00 3.15 9.88
N ARG A 96 -7.20 3.99 8.87
CA ARG A 96 -8.53 4.43 8.42
C ARG A 96 -9.37 3.24 7.95
N VAL A 97 -8.82 2.42 7.06
CA VAL A 97 -9.54 1.28 6.47
C VAL A 97 -9.85 0.24 7.52
N ARG A 98 -8.89 -0.07 8.43
CA ARG A 98 -9.14 -0.97 9.55
C ARG A 98 -10.35 -0.53 10.36
N ARG A 99 -10.38 0.75 10.76
CA ARG A 99 -11.50 1.31 11.54
C ARG A 99 -12.83 1.19 10.80
N THR A 100 -12.85 1.54 9.51
CA THR A 100 -14.08 1.43 8.69
C THR A 100 -14.59 -0.01 8.58
N VAL A 101 -13.70 -0.99 8.45
CA VAL A 101 -14.09 -2.41 8.38
C VAL A 101 -14.60 -2.91 9.73
N GLU A 102 -13.95 -2.55 10.83
CA GLU A 102 -14.38 -2.88 12.20
C GLU A 102 -15.75 -2.28 12.53
N GLU A 103 -15.99 -1.02 12.17
CA GLU A 103 -17.28 -0.34 12.32
C GLU A 103 -18.39 -1.03 11.50
N SER A 104 -18.08 -1.44 10.26
CA SER A 104 -19.04 -2.11 9.38
C SER A 104 -19.40 -3.52 9.88
N ALA A 105 -18.43 -4.25 10.45
CA ALA A 105 -18.65 -5.55 11.06
C ALA A 105 -19.49 -5.44 12.35
N GLY A 106 -19.25 -4.41 13.17
CA GLY A 106 -20.04 -4.14 14.38
C GLY A 106 -21.49 -3.73 14.07
N ALA A 107 -21.69 -2.89 13.04
CA ALA A 107 -23.02 -2.46 12.61
C ALA A 107 -23.88 -3.58 12.00
N SER A 108 -23.25 -4.62 11.45
CA SER A 108 -23.96 -5.79 10.89
C SER A 108 -24.47 -6.76 11.96
N ASN A 109 -24.04 -6.59 13.21
CA ASN A 109 -24.34 -7.47 14.35
C ASN A 109 -25.27 -6.81 15.39
N SER A 110 -25.87 -5.67 15.03
CA SER A 110 -26.79 -4.87 15.87
C SER A 110 -28.21 -4.88 15.30
#